data_AF-A0A382C7R3-F1
#
_entry.id   AF-A0A382C7R3-F1
#
_cell.length_a   1.000
_cell.length_b   1.000
_cell.length_c   1.000
_cell.angle_alpha   90.00
_cell.angle_beta   90.00
_cell.angle_gamma   90.00
#
_symmetry.space_group_name_H-M   'P 1'
#
loop_
_entity.id
_entity.type
_entity.pdbx_description
1 polymer ?
#
loop_
_entity_poly.entity_id
_entity_poly.type
_entity_poly.pdbx_seq_one_letter_code
_entity_poly.pdbx_strand_id
1 'polypeptide(L)'
;MKTLRRLLDSQARHFEPGGKLQRFYAIWEAQDTFLFTPGSVTAGASHVRDGLDLKRLMMTVVVALSGCIAMAFYNTGYQANLAVAQGAVALDTWQTDLMTVFGIGLLPDDVISSVLHGALYYLPVLGVTFLVGGLWEVVF
;
A
#
# COMPACT_ATOMS: atom_id res chain seq x y z
N MET A 1 -13.80 -20.39 3.61
CA MET A 1 -12.56 -20.27 2.81
C MET A 1 -11.49 -21.29 3.27
N LYS A 2 -11.75 -22.60 3.17
CA LYS A 2 -10.76 -23.62 3.58
C LYS A 2 -9.70 -23.91 2.51
N THR A 3 -10.00 -23.60 1.25
CA THR A 3 -9.12 -23.83 0.10
C THR A 3 -7.97 -22.83 0.07
N LEU A 4 -8.24 -21.53 0.19
CA LEU A 4 -7.22 -20.48 0.27
C LEU A 4 -6.26 -20.69 1.46
N ARG A 5 -6.80 -21.01 2.65
CA ARG A 5 -5.98 -21.34 3.83
C ARG A 5 -5.05 -22.52 3.57
N ARG A 6 -5.57 -23.62 3.03
CA ARG A 6 -4.76 -24.82 2.70
C ARG A 6 -3.65 -24.52 1.69
N LEU A 7 -3.92 -23.68 0.70
CA LEU A 7 -2.94 -23.26 -0.29
C LEU A 7 -1.82 -22.43 0.36
N LEU A 8 -2.16 -21.42 1.15
CA LEU A 8 -1.19 -20.63 1.91
C LEU A 8 -0.37 -21.51 2.87
N ASP A 9 -1.02 -22.35 3.68
CA ASP A 9 -0.33 -23.23 4.63
C ASP A 9 0.64 -24.21 3.92
N SER A 10 0.31 -24.67 2.71
CA SER A 10 1.21 -25.53 1.92
C SER A 10 2.46 -24.80 1.43
N GLN A 11 2.33 -23.51 1.11
CA GLN A 11 3.42 -22.68 0.62
C GLN A 11 4.28 -22.17 1.79
N ALA A 12 3.68 -21.89 2.94
CA ALA A 12 4.32 -21.41 4.16
C ALA A 12 5.54 -22.26 4.59
N ARG A 13 5.49 -23.58 4.37
CA ARG A 13 6.60 -24.52 4.67
C ARG A 13 7.92 -24.16 3.99
N HIS A 14 7.89 -23.43 2.87
CA HIS A 14 9.10 -23.01 2.17
C HIS A 14 9.74 -21.76 2.79
N PHE A 15 8.95 -20.99 3.55
CA PHE A 15 9.31 -19.70 4.14
C PHE A 15 9.57 -19.80 5.64
N GLU A 16 9.04 -20.81 6.32
CA GLU A 16 9.30 -21.09 7.75
C GLU A 16 10.79 -21.39 8.04
N PRO A 17 11.23 -21.29 9.32
CA PRO A 17 12.61 -21.57 9.71
C PRO A 17 13.09 -22.95 9.26
N GLY A 18 14.13 -23.01 8.42
CA GLY A 18 14.63 -24.24 7.80
C GLY A 18 14.15 -24.50 6.35
N GLY A 19 13.25 -23.67 5.82
CA GLY A 19 12.81 -23.70 4.42
C GLY A 19 13.81 -23.04 3.46
N LYS A 20 13.78 -23.42 2.18
CA LYS A 20 14.67 -22.88 1.14
C LYS A 20 14.54 -21.37 0.92
N LEU A 21 13.39 -20.79 1.27
CA LEU A 21 13.04 -19.39 1.06
C LEU A 21 12.88 -18.62 2.37
N GLN A 22 13.51 -19.08 3.46
CA GLN A 22 13.44 -18.44 4.79
C GLN A 22 13.77 -16.94 4.77
N ARG A 23 14.65 -16.50 3.86
CA ARG A 23 14.98 -15.07 3.67
C ARG A 23 13.80 -14.20 3.21
N PHE A 24 12.78 -14.79 2.60
CA PHE A 24 11.57 -14.09 2.15
C PHE A 24 10.40 -14.28 3.11
N TYR A 25 10.65 -14.76 4.32
CA TYR A 25 9.62 -15.01 5.33
C TYR A 25 8.80 -13.76 5.62
N ALA A 26 9.43 -12.59 5.79
CA ALA A 26 8.71 -11.35 6.10
C ALA A 26 7.71 -10.96 5.00
N ILE A 27 8.08 -11.11 3.71
CA ILE A 27 7.18 -10.82 2.58
C ILE A 27 6.01 -11.82 2.52
N TRP A 28 6.28 -13.09 2.84
CA TRP A 28 5.25 -14.11 2.92
C TRP A 28 4.28 -13.87 4.09
N GLU A 29 4.82 -13.58 5.27
CA GLU A 29 4.05 -13.30 6.48
C GLU A 29 3.17 -12.05 6.31
N ALA A 30 3.70 -10.99 5.69
CA ALA A 30 2.93 -9.79 5.39
C ALA A 30 1.68 -10.10 4.55
N GLN A 31 1.81 -10.94 3.52
CA GLN A 31 0.68 -11.36 2.67
C GLN A 31 -0.30 -12.30 3.39
N ASP A 32 0.20 -13.34 4.08
CA ASP A 32 -0.67 -14.27 4.82
C ASP A 32 -1.48 -13.51 5.87
N THR A 33 -0.84 -12.54 6.53
CA THR A 33 -1.49 -11.82 7.62
C THR A 33 -2.35 -10.63 7.19
N PHE A 34 -2.15 -10.12 5.98
CA PHE A 34 -3.10 -9.22 5.35
C PHE A 34 -4.44 -9.92 5.10
N LEU A 35 -4.41 -11.21 4.72
CA LEU A 35 -5.61 -11.99 4.38
C LEU A 35 -6.22 -12.71 5.59
N PHE A 36 -5.41 -13.16 6.54
CA PHE A 36 -5.83 -13.99 7.67
C PHE A 36 -5.26 -13.50 9.00
N THR A 37 -5.99 -13.70 10.09
CA THR A 37 -5.46 -13.40 11.43
C THR A 37 -4.37 -14.41 11.81
N PRO A 38 -3.30 -13.98 12.53
CA PRO A 38 -2.36 -14.90 13.16
C PRO A 38 -3.08 -15.93 14.03
N GLY A 39 -2.64 -17.19 13.96
CA GLY A 39 -3.15 -18.26 14.82
C GLY A 39 -2.51 -18.30 16.21
N SER A 40 -1.54 -17.43 16.49
CA SER A 40 -0.80 -17.41 17.76
C SER A 40 -1.70 -16.88 18.87
N VAL A 41 -1.91 -17.69 19.90
CA VAL A 41 -2.64 -17.32 21.12
C VAL A 41 -1.69 -17.35 22.32
N THR A 42 -1.91 -16.46 23.27
CA THR A 42 -1.14 -16.42 24.52
C THR A 42 -1.40 -17.69 25.33
N ALA A 43 -0.37 -18.53 25.47
CA ALA A 43 -0.41 -19.73 26.30
C ALA A 43 0.20 -19.46 27.69
N GLY A 44 -0.39 -20.00 28.75
CA GLY A 44 0.13 -19.88 30.13
C GLY A 44 -0.44 -18.73 30.96
N ALA A 45 0.05 -18.57 32.19
CA ALA A 45 -0.39 -17.53 33.11
C ALA A 45 0.29 -16.18 32.79
N SER A 46 -0.49 -15.11 32.72
CA SER A 46 -0.04 -13.75 32.42
C SER A 46 -0.66 -12.78 33.43
N HIS A 47 0.10 -11.78 33.87
CA HIS A 47 -0.37 -10.80 34.86
C HIS A 47 -1.62 -10.02 34.40
N VAL A 48 -1.67 -9.63 33.11
CA VAL A 48 -2.84 -9.06 32.44
C VAL A 48 -2.91 -9.63 31.02
N ARG A 49 -4.11 -9.93 30.53
CA ARG A 49 -4.36 -10.34 29.14
C ARG A 49 -5.04 -9.20 28.40
N ASP A 50 -4.39 -8.70 27.35
CA ASP A 50 -5.01 -7.78 26.40
C ASP A 50 -5.78 -8.59 25.33
N GLY A 51 -6.94 -8.08 24.93
CA GLY A 51 -7.75 -8.63 23.85
C GLY A 51 -7.46 -8.00 22.48
N LEU A 52 -6.63 -6.94 22.43
CA LEU A 52 -6.24 -6.29 21.19
C LEU A 52 -5.23 -7.16 20.42
N ASP A 53 -5.60 -7.47 19.18
CA ASP A 53 -4.68 -8.02 18.20
C ASP A 53 -3.97 -6.86 17.49
N LEU A 54 -2.66 -6.73 17.74
CA LEU A 54 -1.82 -5.66 17.19
C LEU A 54 -1.92 -5.57 15.66
N LYS A 55 -2.02 -6.72 14.99
CA LYS A 55 -2.01 -6.78 13.53
C LYS A 55 -3.36 -6.35 12.95
N ARG A 56 -4.47 -6.70 13.60
CA ARG A 56 -5.81 -6.16 13.28
C ARG A 56 -5.89 -4.66 13.50
N LEU A 57 -5.31 -4.16 14.58
CA LEU A 57 -5.28 -2.72 14.85
C LEU A 57 -4.51 -1.99 13.73
N MET A 58 -3.34 -2.50 13.33
CA MET A 58 -2.56 -1.95 12.23
C MET A 58 -3.36 -1.91 10.92
N MET A 59 -4.04 -3.01 10.56
CA MET A 59 -4.88 -3.04 9.36
C MET A 59 -6.07 -2.09 9.43
N THR A 60 -6.66 -1.90 10.61
CA THR A 60 -7.75 -0.94 10.81
C THR A 60 -7.28 0.49 10.53
N VAL A 61 -6.07 0.84 10.96
CA VAL A 61 -5.46 2.15 10.67
C VAL A 61 -5.21 2.32 9.16
N VAL A 62 -4.71 1.29 8.47
CA VAL A 62 -4.52 1.32 7.00
C VAL A 62 -5.85 1.54 6.27
N VAL A 63 -6.91 0.84 6.70
CA VAL A 63 -8.25 1.01 6.12
C VAL A 63 -8.78 2.42 6.38
N ALA A 64 -8.60 2.98 7.58
CA ALA A 64 -8.99 4.35 7.90
C ALA A 64 -8.24 5.39 7.05
N LEU A 65 -6.96 5.17 6.76
CA LEU A 65 -6.13 6.03 5.92
C LEU A 65 -6.54 6.01 4.43
N SER A 66 -7.19 4.93 3.95
CA SER A 66 -7.57 4.81 2.53
C SER A 66 -8.42 5.98 2.01
N GLY A 67 -9.32 6.51 2.85
CA GLY A 67 -10.12 7.69 2.50
C GLY A 67 -9.27 8.96 2.36
N CYS A 68 -8.30 9.16 3.25
CA CYS A 68 -7.35 10.27 3.16
C CYS A 68 -6.46 10.16 1.90
N ILE A 69 -6.05 8.95 1.55
CA ILE A 69 -5.26 8.67 0.34
C ILE A 69 -6.08 9.00 -0.92
N ALA A 70 -7.35 8.59 -0.98
CA ALA A 70 -8.22 8.94 -2.10
C ALA A 70 -8.39 10.46 -2.25
N MET A 71 -8.57 11.18 -1.14
CA MET A 71 -8.63 12.64 -1.16
C MET A 71 -7.30 13.27 -1.59
N ALA A 72 -6.16 12.68 -1.20
CA ALA A 72 -4.85 13.14 -1.65
C ALA A 72 -4.68 13.01 -3.18
N PHE A 73 -5.13 11.91 -3.79
CA PHE A 73 -5.07 11.73 -5.24
C PHE A 73 -5.85 12.83 -5.96
N TYR A 74 -7.09 13.06 -5.53
CA TYR A 74 -7.92 14.09 -6.12
C TYR A 74 -7.33 15.49 -5.91
N ASN A 75 -6.99 15.85 -4.66
CA ASN A 75 -6.57 17.21 -4.33
C ASN A 75 -5.25 17.59 -5.01
N THR A 76 -4.24 16.69 -4.98
CA THR A 76 -2.94 16.99 -5.61
C THR A 76 -3.08 17.23 -7.11
N GLY A 77 -3.82 16.39 -7.82
CA GLY A 77 -4.00 16.59 -9.26
C GLY A 77 -4.97 17.72 -9.62
N TYR A 78 -6.00 17.95 -8.80
CA TYR A 78 -6.89 19.11 -8.97
C TYR A 78 -6.11 20.42 -8.89
N GLN A 79 -5.23 20.58 -7.89
CA GLN A 79 -4.41 21.79 -7.76
C GLN A 79 -3.41 21.93 -8.93
N ALA A 80 -2.83 20.82 -9.40
CA ALA A 80 -1.93 20.84 -10.56
C ALA A 80 -2.67 21.29 -11.84
N ASN A 81 -3.82 20.69 -12.12
CA ASN A 81 -4.64 21.03 -13.29
C ASN A 81 -5.23 22.45 -13.18
N LEU A 82 -5.62 22.89 -11.98
CA LEU A 82 -6.13 24.24 -11.74
C LEU A 82 -5.06 25.29 -12.03
N ALA A 83 -3.81 25.07 -11.61
CA ALA A 83 -2.71 25.97 -11.92
C ALA A 83 -2.48 26.09 -13.44
N VAL A 84 -2.50 24.97 -14.16
CA VAL A 84 -2.36 24.95 -15.63
C VAL A 84 -3.54 25.67 -16.30
N ALA A 85 -4.77 25.44 -15.85
CA ALA A 85 -5.95 26.13 -16.37
C ALA A 85 -5.93 27.65 -16.13
N GLN A 86 -5.27 28.10 -15.06
CA GLN A 86 -5.05 29.52 -14.77
C GLN A 86 -3.90 30.15 -15.58
N GLY A 87 -3.30 29.41 -16.51
CA GLY A 87 -2.25 29.89 -17.42
C GLY A 87 -0.83 29.58 -16.95
N ALA A 88 -0.63 28.75 -15.92
CA ALA A 88 0.69 28.23 -15.61
C ALA A 88 1.16 27.28 -16.72
N VAL A 89 2.46 27.28 -16.99
CA VAL A 89 3.07 26.29 -17.89
C VAL A 89 3.01 24.93 -17.19
N ALA A 90 2.54 23.91 -17.90
CA ALA A 90 2.55 22.55 -17.40
C ALA A 90 3.99 22.13 -17.07
N LEU A 91 4.20 21.45 -15.94
CA LEU A 91 5.53 21.02 -15.54
C LEU A 91 6.08 20.03 -16.56
N ASP A 92 7.36 20.21 -16.94
CA ASP A 92 8.09 19.28 -17.80
C ASP A 92 8.55 18.07 -16.98
N THR A 93 7.59 17.20 -16.67
CA THR A 93 7.80 16.00 -15.87
C THR A 93 7.18 14.79 -16.53
N TRP A 94 7.75 13.61 -16.26
CA TRP A 94 7.26 12.36 -16.82
C TRP A 94 5.79 12.06 -16.46
N GLN A 95 5.29 12.58 -15.33
CA GLN A 95 3.87 12.46 -14.96
C GLN A 95 2.98 13.19 -15.97
N THR A 96 3.37 14.42 -16.30
CA THR A 96 2.64 15.27 -17.25
C THR A 96 2.81 14.77 -18.68
N ASP A 97 3.99 14.26 -19.04
CA ASP A 97 4.22 13.57 -20.31
C ASP A 97 3.31 12.34 -20.49
N LEU A 98 3.21 11.48 -19.47
CA LEU A 98 2.32 10.33 -19.53
C LEU A 98 0.86 10.76 -19.75
N MET A 99 0.40 11.79 -19.06
CA MET A 99 -0.96 12.30 -19.25
C MET A 99 -1.20 12.79 -20.68
N THR A 100 -0.25 13.53 -21.26
CA THR A 100 -0.36 14.01 -22.64
C THR A 100 -0.29 12.88 -23.66
N VAL A 101 0.58 11.88 -23.46
CA VAL A 101 0.70 10.68 -24.32
C VAL A 101 -0.59 9.86 -24.33
N PHE A 102 -1.25 9.72 -23.18
CA PHE A 102 -2.55 9.05 -23.08
C PHE A 102 -3.73 9.93 -23.51
N GLY A 103 -3.49 11.17 -23.93
CA GLY A 103 -4.54 12.11 -24.37
C GLY A 103 -5.46 12.58 -23.24
N ILE A 104 -5.02 12.48 -21.98
CA ILE A 104 -5.79 12.89 -20.81
C ILE A 104 -5.58 14.40 -20.62
N GLY A 105 -6.65 15.18 -20.78
CA GLY A 105 -6.59 16.64 -20.67
C GLY A 105 -6.29 17.11 -19.24
N LEU A 106 -5.48 18.16 -19.10
CA LEU A 106 -5.10 18.77 -17.80
C LEU A 106 -6.17 19.74 -17.27
N LEU A 107 -7.43 19.31 -17.28
CA LEU A 107 -8.57 20.14 -16.87
C LEU A 107 -8.95 19.84 -15.40
N PRO A 108 -9.16 20.87 -14.56
CA PRO A 108 -9.56 20.67 -13.17
C PRO A 108 -11.00 20.18 -13.00
N ASP A 109 -11.86 20.42 -14.00
CA ASP A 109 -13.28 20.04 -13.97
C ASP A 109 -13.49 18.51 -14.13
N ASP A 110 -12.50 17.82 -14.71
CA ASP A 110 -12.53 16.37 -14.82
C ASP A 110 -11.89 15.73 -13.58
N VAL A 111 -12.76 15.10 -12.78
CA VAL A 111 -12.38 14.38 -11.56
C VAL A 111 -11.44 13.23 -11.89
N ILE A 112 -11.63 12.53 -13.01
CA ILE A 112 -10.81 11.37 -13.37
C ILE A 112 -9.41 11.82 -13.75
N SER A 113 -9.30 12.83 -14.62
CA SER A 113 -8.00 13.44 -14.93
C SER A 113 -7.27 13.92 -13.68
N SER A 114 -7.96 14.60 -12.76
CA SER A 114 -7.38 15.09 -11.51
C SER A 114 -6.91 13.96 -10.59
N VAL A 115 -7.70 12.88 -10.44
CA VAL A 115 -7.29 11.71 -9.65
C VAL A 115 -6.08 11.01 -10.28
N LEU A 116 -6.06 10.83 -11.60
CA LEU A 116 -4.95 10.18 -12.30
C LEU A 116 -3.67 11.01 -12.21
N HIS A 117 -3.77 12.33 -12.40
CA HIS A 117 -2.64 13.24 -12.25
C HIS A 117 -2.04 13.12 -10.84
N GLY A 118 -2.85 13.19 -9.78
CA GLY A 118 -2.36 13.07 -8.41
C GLY A 118 -1.82 11.67 -8.07
N ALA A 119 -2.44 10.61 -8.61
CA ALA A 119 -1.97 9.24 -8.42
C ALA A 119 -0.57 9.02 -9.02
N LEU A 120 -0.25 9.64 -10.16
CA LEU A 120 1.09 9.59 -10.77
C LEU A 120 2.17 10.24 -9.90
N TYR A 121 1.82 11.19 -9.03
CA TYR A 121 2.76 11.75 -8.04
C TYR A 121 2.85 10.90 -6.78
N TYR A 122 1.73 10.38 -6.29
CA TYR A 122 1.70 9.67 -5.00
C TYR A 122 2.21 8.23 -5.09
N LEU A 123 1.76 7.45 -6.08
CA LEU A 123 2.05 6.01 -6.16
C LEU A 123 3.54 5.69 -6.27
N PRO A 124 4.37 6.43 -7.05
CA PRO A 124 5.81 6.19 -7.08
C PRO A 124 6.47 6.42 -5.72
N VAL A 125 6.05 7.48 -5.00
CA VAL A 125 6.56 7.78 -3.67
C VAL A 125 6.19 6.67 -2.69
N LEU A 126 4.93 6.22 -2.69
CA LEU A 126 4.49 5.09 -1.86
C LEU A 126 5.24 3.79 -2.21
N GLY A 127 5.46 3.54 -3.49
CA GLY A 127 6.20 2.37 -3.97
C GLY A 127 7.64 2.35 -3.46
N VAL A 128 8.33 3.48 -3.53
CA VAL A 128 9.71 3.60 -3.03
C VAL A 128 9.75 3.49 -1.51
N THR A 129 8.84 4.11 -0.77
CA THR A 129 8.84 4.05 0.70
C THR A 129 8.61 2.64 1.21
N PHE A 130 7.64 1.91 0.65
CA PHE A 130 7.38 0.51 1.03
C PHE A 130 8.49 -0.43 0.59
N LEU A 131 9.07 -0.24 -0.59
CA LEU A 131 10.16 -1.08 -1.07
C LEU A 131 11.42 -0.90 -0.20
N VAL A 132 11.82 0.34 0.09
CA VAL A 132 13.00 0.62 0.90
C VAL A 132 12.76 0.19 2.36
N GLY A 133 11.59 0.51 2.92
CA GLY A 133 11.23 0.10 4.28
C GLY A 133 11.21 -1.43 4.43
N GLY A 134 10.51 -2.13 3.54
CA GLY A 134 10.44 -3.59 3.56
C GLY A 134 11.78 -4.27 3.30
N LEU A 135 12.65 -3.69 2.47
CA LEU A 135 14.00 -4.19 2.25
C LEU A 135 14.81 -4.16 3.56
N TRP A 136 14.76 -3.05 4.30
CA TRP A 136 15.49 -2.94 5.57
C TRP A 136 14.88 -3.82 6.67
N GLU A 137 13.56 -3.97 6.69
CA GLU A 137 12.86 -4.90 7.61
C GLU A 137 13.22 -6.37 7.34
N VAL A 138 13.52 -6.74 6.09
CA VAL A 138 14.01 -8.09 5.76
C VAL A 138 15.48 -8.30 6.18
N VAL A 139 16.26 -7.22 6.19
CA VAL A 139 17.70 -7.26 6.52
C VAL A 139 17.95 -7.32 8.03
N PHE A 140 17.15 -6.62 8.83
CA PHE A 140 17.30 -6.50 10.29
C PHE A 140 16.33 -7.39 11.05
#